data_AF-A0A396MVD6-F1
#
_entry.id   AF-A0A396MVD6-F1
#
_cell.length_a   1.000
_cell.length_b   1.000
_cell.length_c   1.000
_cell.angle_alpha   90.00
_cell.angle_beta   90.00
_cell.angle_gamma   90.00
#
_symmetry.space_group_name_H-M   'P 1'
#
loop_
_entity.id
_entity.type
_entity.pdbx_description
1 polymer ?
#
loop_
_entity_poly.entity_id
_entity_poly.type
_entity_poly.pdbx_seq_one_letter_code
_entity_poly.pdbx_strand_id
1 'polypeptide(L)'
;MRRIKLVVSYDGTAYCGWQLQPNGVTIEEVLNQALSSLLKEDIQVIGASRTDSGVHAMGNVAVFDTESRIPGDKICFALNQRLPDDVRIQASEEVPLTFHPRKANCVKTYEYKILNRKIDMPLQRLYSYFCYFNLDLEKMQKAASYLIGEHDFKSFCTVRTQAEETVRTIYSLDITKVNDLITIRISGSGFLYNMVRIIAGTLVKIGMGVYPPEKMEEILEEKNRAAAGPTIPARGLTLVSLEYEKELAPYLEGENKHWHYVLDQRNVPEKGSAYLTIQRCEPEELDGVLRRVIHQAYRNGAKQVFVRDTFGEEGSICGYYRLRRQPETEEGWLEAVYEGEHQ
;
A
#
# COMPACT_ATOMS: atom_id res chain seq x y z
N MET A 1 15.97 -6.38 24.96
CA MET A 1 15.21 -5.68 23.90
C MET A 1 14.26 -6.62 23.21
N ARG A 2 12.98 -6.23 23.10
CA ARG A 2 11.92 -7.00 22.42
C ARG A 2 11.13 -6.05 21.51
N ARG A 3 10.58 -6.55 20.41
CA ARG A 3 9.73 -5.76 19.50
C ARG A 3 8.27 -6.13 19.70
N ILE A 4 7.44 -5.11 19.92
CA ILE A 4 6.00 -5.27 20.11
C ILE A 4 5.29 -4.71 18.89
N LYS A 5 4.42 -5.51 18.29
CA LYS A 5 3.48 -5.08 17.25
C LYS A 5 2.17 -4.67 17.91
N LEU A 6 1.61 -3.55 17.46
CA LEU A 6 0.30 -3.03 17.84
C LEU A 6 -0.62 -3.03 16.62
N VAL A 7 -1.88 -3.41 16.82
CA VAL A 7 -2.98 -3.10 15.90
C VAL A 7 -3.73 -1.90 16.47
N VAL A 8 -3.75 -0.80 15.73
CA VAL A 8 -4.23 0.52 16.17
C VAL A 8 -5.45 0.92 15.34
N SER A 9 -6.55 1.22 16.02
CA SER A 9 -7.73 1.86 15.44
C SER A 9 -7.84 3.31 15.90
N TYR A 10 -8.28 4.21 15.02
CA TYR A 10 -8.50 5.60 15.38
C TYR A 10 -9.53 6.30 14.50
N ASP A 11 -10.22 7.26 15.11
CA ASP A 11 -10.96 8.30 14.38
C ASP A 11 -9.99 9.43 14.03
N GLY A 12 -9.62 9.54 12.74
CA GLY A 12 -8.69 10.54 12.26
C GLY A 12 -9.18 11.99 12.27
N THR A 13 -10.44 12.27 12.64
CA THR A 13 -11.07 13.59 12.51
C THR A 13 -10.28 14.71 13.20
N ALA A 14 -9.79 14.46 14.41
CA ALA A 14 -9.08 15.46 15.23
C ALA A 14 -7.57 15.51 14.97
N TYR A 15 -7.07 14.67 14.05
CA TYR A 15 -5.63 14.46 13.88
C TYR A 15 -5.14 14.93 12.53
N CYS A 16 -3.92 15.44 12.53
CA CYS A 16 -3.21 15.79 11.31
C CYS A 16 -2.56 14.53 10.67
N GLY A 17 -3.25 13.40 10.71
CA GLY A 17 -2.79 12.15 10.11
C GLY A 17 -1.89 11.33 11.04
N TRP A 18 -1.22 10.35 10.45
CA TRP A 18 -0.39 9.40 11.21
C TRP A 18 0.94 10.01 11.66
N GLN A 19 1.73 10.50 10.69
CA GLN A 19 3.15 10.80 10.89
C GLN A 19 3.33 12.09 11.69
N LEU A 20 4.29 12.16 12.61
CA LEU A 20 4.73 13.39 13.29
C LEU A 20 4.96 14.54 12.30
N GLN A 21 4.41 15.70 12.60
CA GLN A 21 4.58 16.93 11.82
C GLN A 21 4.30 18.17 12.67
N PRO A 22 4.88 19.34 12.33
CA PRO A 22 4.83 20.52 13.19
C PRO A 22 3.47 21.24 13.22
N ASN A 23 2.51 20.82 12.39
CA ASN A 23 1.27 21.55 12.12
C ASN A 23 0.06 21.08 12.96
N GLY A 24 0.23 20.10 13.86
CA GLY A 24 -0.82 19.65 14.77
C GLY A 24 -0.59 18.24 15.32
N VAL A 25 -1.53 17.78 16.15
CA VAL A 25 -1.44 16.49 16.85
C VAL A 25 -1.61 15.33 15.86
N THR A 26 -0.77 14.31 15.98
CA THR A 26 -0.77 13.13 15.10
C THR A 26 -0.98 11.84 15.88
N ILE A 27 -1.35 10.77 15.19
CA ILE A 27 -1.51 9.45 15.84
C ILE A 27 -0.18 8.95 16.40
N GLU A 28 0.92 9.14 15.67
CA GLU A 28 2.27 8.78 16.13
C GLU A 28 2.66 9.52 17.41
N GLU A 29 2.35 10.81 17.51
CA GLU A 29 2.60 11.60 18.72
C GLU A 29 1.85 11.04 19.94
N VAL A 30 0.55 10.80 19.79
CA VAL A 30 -0.30 10.25 20.86
C VAL A 30 0.21 8.89 21.34
N LEU A 31 0.58 8.02 20.39
CA LEU A 31 1.12 6.69 20.72
C LEU A 31 2.47 6.79 21.44
N ASN A 32 3.40 7.62 20.93
CA ASN A 32 4.72 7.80 21.54
C ASN A 32 4.59 8.32 22.98
N GLN A 33 3.77 9.36 23.20
CA GLN A 33 3.57 9.92 24.55
C GLN A 33 2.95 8.90 25.51
N ALA A 34 1.92 8.16 25.07
CA ALA A 34 1.24 7.18 25.90
C ALA A 34 2.14 5.97 26.23
N LEU A 35 2.91 5.49 25.25
CA LEU A 35 3.88 4.40 25.44
C LEU A 35 5.03 4.82 26.36
N SER A 36 5.65 5.97 26.12
CA SER A 36 6.74 6.47 26.95
C SER A 36 6.30 6.70 28.39
N SER A 37 5.08 7.20 28.59
CA SER A 37 4.48 7.37 29.91
C SER A 37 4.21 6.04 30.63
N LEU A 38 3.71 5.03 29.90
CA LEU A 38 3.42 3.69 30.42
C LEU A 38 4.69 2.94 30.81
N LEU A 39 5.69 2.94 29.92
CA LEU A 39 6.87 2.08 30.00
C LEU A 39 8.05 2.74 30.72
N LYS A 40 8.02 4.07 30.90
CA LYS A 40 9.12 4.87 31.46
C LYS A 40 10.41 4.77 30.63
N GLU A 41 10.23 4.66 29.31
CA GLU A 41 11.26 4.58 28.29
C GLU A 41 10.97 5.67 27.24
N ASP A 42 11.97 6.12 26.47
CA ASP A 42 11.70 6.97 25.30
C ASP A 42 11.31 6.08 24.11
N ILE A 43 10.02 6.02 23.82
CA ILE A 43 9.44 5.15 22.80
C ILE A 43 9.08 5.95 21.55
N GLN A 44 9.54 5.45 20.41
CA GLN A 44 9.17 5.93 19.09
C GLN A 44 8.59 4.77 18.27
N VAL A 45 7.35 4.90 17.83
CA VAL A 45 6.70 3.87 17.03
C VAL A 45 7.06 3.97 15.55
N ILE A 46 7.14 2.81 14.88
CA ILE A 46 7.25 2.72 13.42
C ILE A 46 5.92 2.23 12.87
N GLY A 47 5.16 3.12 12.21
CA GLY A 47 3.87 2.79 11.60
C GLY A 47 3.97 2.09 10.23
N ALA A 48 3.02 1.20 9.93
CA ALA A 48 2.88 0.44 8.68
C ALA A 48 2.35 1.29 7.52
N SER A 49 1.36 2.15 7.81
CA SER A 49 0.72 3.00 6.84
C SER A 49 0.65 4.44 7.35
N ARG A 50 1.05 5.39 6.50
CA ARG A 50 0.87 6.81 6.76
C ARG A 50 -0.51 7.20 6.22
N THR A 51 -1.47 7.42 7.11
CA THR A 51 -2.78 7.95 6.73
C THR A 51 -2.76 9.47 6.75
N ASP A 52 -3.45 10.09 5.80
CA ASP A 52 -3.58 11.56 5.71
C ASP A 52 -4.41 12.13 6.87
N SER A 53 -4.33 13.44 7.09
CA SER A 53 -5.20 14.16 8.01
C SER A 53 -6.67 13.88 7.74
N GLY A 54 -7.43 13.51 8.78
CA GLY A 54 -8.85 13.19 8.66
C GLY A 54 -9.17 11.78 8.15
N VAL A 55 -8.17 10.92 7.86
CA VAL A 55 -8.40 9.52 7.47
C VAL A 55 -8.46 8.64 8.72
N HIS A 56 -9.44 7.75 8.80
CA HIS A 56 -9.62 6.84 9.94
C HIS A 56 -8.86 5.52 9.74
N ALA A 57 -8.73 4.73 10.80
CA ALA A 57 -8.29 3.35 10.71
C ALA A 57 -9.05 2.44 11.67
N MET A 58 -9.38 1.24 11.24
CA MET A 58 -9.85 0.15 12.10
C MET A 58 -8.70 -0.78 12.52
N GLY A 59 -7.62 -0.83 11.75
CA GLY A 59 -6.50 -1.72 12.02
C GLY A 59 -5.22 -1.28 11.31
N ASN A 60 -4.71 -0.08 11.61
CA ASN A 60 -3.34 0.27 11.26
C ASN A 60 -2.36 -0.54 12.12
N VAL A 61 -1.12 -0.72 11.67
CA VAL A 61 -0.11 -1.46 12.44
C VAL A 61 1.04 -0.53 12.80
N ALA A 62 1.55 -0.68 14.02
CA ALA A 62 2.78 -0.03 14.47
C ALA A 62 3.65 -1.02 15.22
N VAL A 63 4.96 -0.77 15.24
CA VAL A 63 5.89 -1.51 16.08
C VAL A 63 6.72 -0.56 16.93
N PHE A 64 7.19 -1.03 18.08
CA PHE A 64 8.19 -0.34 18.88
C PHE A 64 9.04 -1.36 19.64
N ASP A 65 10.22 -0.93 20.07
CA ASP A 65 11.15 -1.76 20.83
C ASP A 65 11.12 -1.33 22.31
N THR A 66 11.24 -2.29 23.23
CA THR A 66 11.18 -2.02 24.69
C THR A 66 11.97 -3.05 25.51
N GLU A 67 12.37 -2.65 26.73
CA GLU A 67 12.95 -3.52 27.77
C GLU A 67 11.95 -3.94 28.85
N SER A 68 10.72 -3.40 28.80
CA SER A 68 9.64 -3.72 29.73
C SER A 68 9.41 -5.23 29.86
N ARG A 69 8.94 -5.66 31.04
CA ARG A 69 8.56 -7.06 31.33
C ARG A 69 7.08 -7.35 31.11
N ILE A 70 6.28 -6.34 30.74
CA ILE A 70 4.87 -6.54 30.45
C ILE A 70 4.76 -7.55 29.29
N PRO A 71 3.96 -8.61 29.42
CA PRO A 71 3.75 -9.55 28.31
C PRO A 71 3.20 -8.83 27.07
N GLY A 72 3.65 -9.22 25.87
CA GLY A 72 3.33 -8.51 24.63
C GLY A 72 1.82 -8.39 24.38
N ASP A 73 1.04 -9.41 24.73
CA ASP A 73 -0.42 -9.44 24.61
C ASP A 73 -1.14 -8.58 25.67
N LYS A 74 -0.44 -8.15 26.72
CA LYS A 74 -1.01 -7.34 27.81
C LYS A 74 -0.80 -5.84 27.64
N ILE A 75 0.08 -5.44 26.74
CA ILE A 75 0.39 -4.02 26.48
C ILE A 75 -0.86 -3.27 26.00
N CYS A 76 -1.69 -3.86 25.14
CA CYS A 76 -2.91 -3.22 24.65
C CYS A 76 -3.86 -2.78 25.77
N PHE A 77 -4.08 -3.64 26.78
CA PHE A 77 -4.97 -3.32 27.91
C PHE A 77 -4.44 -2.15 28.75
N ALA A 78 -3.14 -2.16 29.05
CA ALA A 78 -2.52 -1.10 29.85
C ALA A 78 -2.44 0.23 29.07
N LEU A 79 -2.15 0.17 27.77
CA LEU A 79 -2.03 1.36 26.92
C LEU A 79 -3.38 2.03 26.70
N ASN A 80 -4.46 1.25 26.50
CA ASN A 80 -5.81 1.80 26.31
C ASN A 80 -6.34 2.60 27.51
N GLN A 81 -5.84 2.38 28.73
CA GLN A 81 -6.20 3.21 29.90
C GLN A 81 -5.62 4.63 29.84
N ARG A 82 -4.70 4.89 28.91
CA ARG A 82 -3.99 6.17 28.75
C ARG A 82 -4.32 6.90 27.46
N LEU A 83 -4.95 6.21 26.52
CA LEU A 83 -5.27 6.76 25.20
C LEU A 83 -6.62 7.49 25.22
N PRO A 84 -6.77 8.56 24.42
CA PRO A 84 -8.05 9.22 24.23
C PRO A 84 -9.05 8.31 23.50
N ASP A 85 -10.36 8.53 23.66
CA ASP A 85 -11.43 7.62 23.20
C ASP A 85 -11.44 7.35 21.69
N ASP A 86 -10.88 8.25 20.91
CA ASP A 86 -10.70 8.20 19.47
C ASP A 86 -9.43 7.47 19.02
N VAL A 87 -8.61 6.94 19.94
CA VAL A 87 -7.45 6.06 19.65
C VAL A 87 -7.49 4.82 20.55
N ARG A 88 -7.48 3.64 19.94
CA ARG A 88 -7.53 2.35 20.66
C ARG A 88 -6.60 1.32 20.05
N ILE A 89 -5.96 0.55 20.92
CA ILE A 89 -5.18 -0.64 20.56
C ILE A 89 -6.12 -1.84 20.58
N GLN A 90 -6.30 -2.44 19.41
CA GLN A 90 -7.16 -3.62 19.23
C GLN A 90 -6.43 -4.91 19.63
N ALA A 91 -5.12 -4.97 19.39
CA ALA A 91 -4.29 -6.10 19.75
C ALA A 91 -2.84 -5.66 19.93
N SER A 92 -2.08 -6.41 20.73
CA SER A 92 -0.63 -6.30 20.80
C SER A 92 0.00 -7.69 20.87
N GLU A 93 1.18 -7.86 20.31
CA GLU A 93 1.92 -9.13 20.38
C GLU A 93 3.44 -8.89 20.23
N GLU A 94 4.24 -9.81 20.76
CA GLU A 94 5.68 -9.81 20.54
C GLU A 94 5.99 -10.38 19.14
N VAL A 95 6.87 -9.73 18.40
CA VAL A 95 7.29 -10.14 17.05
C VAL A 95 8.83 -10.18 16.97
N PRO A 96 9.41 -10.90 16.00
CA PRO A 96 10.86 -10.88 15.80
C PRO A 96 11.40 -9.45 15.64
N LEU A 97 12.60 -9.18 16.18
CA LEU A 97 13.27 -7.88 16.04
C LEU A 97 13.51 -7.48 14.57
N THR A 98 13.54 -8.45 13.67
CA THR A 98 13.67 -8.25 12.22
C THR A 98 12.38 -7.82 11.54
N PHE A 99 11.21 -7.96 12.18
CA PHE A 99 9.93 -7.58 11.59
C PHE A 99 9.84 -6.07 11.42
N HIS A 100 9.59 -5.61 10.20
CA HIS A 100 9.40 -4.20 9.88
C HIS A 100 8.08 -4.01 9.09
N PRO A 101 7.11 -3.26 9.64
CA PRO A 101 5.73 -3.26 9.13
C PRO A 101 5.55 -2.64 7.73
N ARG A 102 6.54 -1.89 7.24
CA ARG A 102 6.56 -1.35 5.86
C ARG A 102 7.31 -2.21 4.84
N LYS A 103 8.13 -3.17 5.30
CA LYS A 103 8.99 -3.98 4.43
C LYS A 103 8.45 -5.39 4.24
N ALA A 104 7.70 -5.89 5.22
CA ALA A 104 6.99 -7.15 5.09
C ALA A 104 5.89 -7.05 4.03
N ASN A 105 5.71 -8.10 3.23
CA ASN A 105 4.63 -8.19 2.26
C ASN A 105 3.30 -8.13 3.00
N CYS A 106 2.41 -7.26 2.54
CA CYS A 106 1.10 -7.11 3.13
C CYS A 106 0.05 -6.73 2.09
N VAL A 107 -1.16 -7.21 2.31
CA VAL A 107 -2.36 -6.73 1.64
C VAL A 107 -2.94 -5.62 2.49
N LYS A 108 -3.12 -4.43 1.90
CA LYS A 108 -3.77 -3.29 2.54
C LYS A 108 -5.19 -3.19 2.05
N THR A 109 -6.15 -3.10 2.95
CA THR A 109 -7.56 -2.92 2.61
C THR A 109 -8.06 -1.57 3.10
N TYR A 110 -8.59 -0.77 2.19
CA TYR A 110 -9.27 0.49 2.50
C TYR A 110 -10.75 0.41 2.15
N GLU A 111 -11.55 1.18 2.89
CA GLU A 111 -12.93 1.47 2.55
C GLU A 111 -13.12 2.97 2.36
N TYR A 112 -13.84 3.32 1.30
CA TYR A 112 -14.36 4.66 1.11
C TYR A 112 -15.89 4.63 1.11
N LYS A 113 -16.51 5.38 2.03
CA LYS A 113 -17.96 5.44 2.19
C LYS A 113 -18.53 6.72 1.61
N ILE A 114 -19.57 6.58 0.79
CA ILE A 114 -20.29 7.68 0.16
C ILE A 114 -21.75 7.61 0.59
N LEU A 115 -22.22 8.62 1.30
CA LEU A 115 -23.64 8.79 1.60
C LEU A 115 -24.34 9.40 0.38
N ASN A 116 -25.03 8.56 -0.38
CA ASN A 116 -25.65 8.90 -1.66
C ASN A 116 -27.16 9.11 -1.54
N ARG A 117 -27.57 10.31 -1.14
CA ARG A 117 -28.97 10.74 -0.93
C ARG A 117 -29.13 12.25 -1.08
N LYS A 118 -30.36 12.76 -1.12
CA LYS A 118 -30.62 14.19 -1.39
C LYS A 118 -30.26 15.14 -0.24
N ILE A 119 -30.35 14.67 1.01
CA ILE A 119 -30.13 15.48 2.20
C ILE A 119 -29.11 14.76 3.08
N ASP A 120 -28.08 15.47 3.51
CA ASP A 120 -27.00 14.93 4.34
C ASP A 120 -27.52 14.42 5.71
N MET A 121 -26.75 13.54 6.36
CA MET A 121 -27.08 12.98 7.66
C MET A 121 -26.01 13.34 8.69
N PRO A 122 -26.31 14.17 9.72
CA PRO A 122 -25.33 14.61 10.70
C PRO A 122 -24.58 13.46 11.40
N LEU A 123 -25.21 12.31 11.60
CA LEU A 123 -24.60 11.13 12.22
C LEU A 123 -23.61 10.39 11.32
N GLN A 124 -23.58 10.66 10.01
CA GLN A 124 -22.67 10.04 9.06
C GLN A 124 -21.58 11.01 8.57
N ARG A 125 -21.61 12.27 9.02
CA ARG A 125 -20.74 13.35 8.52
C ARG A 125 -19.23 13.09 8.69
N LEU A 126 -18.86 12.29 9.70
CA LEU A 126 -17.48 12.01 10.04
C LEU A 126 -16.91 10.80 9.29
N TYR A 127 -17.75 9.85 8.90
CA TYR A 127 -17.29 8.55 8.36
C TYR A 127 -17.79 8.31 6.93
N SER A 128 -18.26 9.34 6.25
CA SER A 128 -18.73 9.26 4.86
C SER A 128 -18.56 10.58 4.12
N TYR A 129 -18.49 10.49 2.80
CA TYR A 129 -18.60 11.61 1.89
C TYR A 129 -20.04 11.75 1.38
N PHE A 130 -20.64 12.91 1.60
CA PHE A 130 -21.99 13.20 1.11
C PHE A 130 -21.99 13.50 -0.38
N CYS A 131 -22.87 12.83 -1.14
CA CYS A 131 -23.10 13.09 -2.56
C CYS A 131 -24.60 13.09 -2.88
N TYR A 132 -25.13 14.23 -3.32
CA TYR A 132 -26.56 14.41 -3.61
C TYR A 132 -26.98 14.02 -5.04
N PHE A 133 -26.02 13.85 -5.93
CA PHE A 133 -26.26 13.35 -7.28
C PHE A 133 -26.54 11.85 -7.24
N ASN A 134 -27.48 11.36 -8.04
CA ASN A 134 -27.68 9.92 -8.15
C ASN A 134 -26.45 9.32 -8.83
N LEU A 135 -25.88 8.28 -8.23
CA LEU A 135 -24.72 7.58 -8.79
C LEU A 135 -25.16 6.27 -9.43
N ASP A 136 -24.77 6.08 -10.68
CA ASP A 136 -24.94 4.85 -11.44
C ASP A 136 -23.92 3.80 -10.96
N LEU A 137 -24.42 2.82 -10.20
CA LEU A 137 -23.57 1.80 -9.58
C LEU A 137 -22.94 0.86 -10.60
N GLU A 138 -23.66 0.51 -11.67
CA GLU A 138 -23.17 -0.40 -12.70
C GLU A 138 -22.00 0.22 -13.46
N LYS A 139 -22.09 1.51 -13.79
CA LYS A 139 -20.97 2.24 -14.40
C LYS A 139 -19.76 2.33 -13.49
N MET A 140 -19.97 2.58 -12.20
CA MET A 140 -18.88 2.60 -11.22
C MET A 140 -18.20 1.23 -11.10
N GLN A 141 -18.98 0.14 -11.05
CA GLN A 141 -18.46 -1.23 -10.97
C GLN A 141 -17.69 -1.61 -12.24
N LYS A 142 -18.21 -1.26 -13.42
CA LYS A 142 -17.50 -1.45 -14.70
C LYS A 142 -16.20 -0.68 -14.74
N ALA A 143 -16.18 0.57 -14.27
CA ALA A 143 -14.95 1.36 -14.19
C ALA A 143 -13.93 0.75 -13.23
N ALA A 144 -14.40 0.24 -12.09
CA ALA A 144 -13.56 -0.39 -11.08
C ALA A 144 -12.83 -1.63 -11.61
N SER A 145 -13.44 -2.44 -12.47
CA SER A 145 -12.80 -3.65 -12.99
C SER A 145 -11.53 -3.38 -13.81
N TYR A 146 -11.41 -2.20 -14.44
CA TYR A 146 -10.19 -1.82 -15.17
C TYR A 146 -8.99 -1.58 -14.25
N LEU A 147 -9.22 -1.35 -12.96
CA LEU A 147 -8.15 -1.08 -12.00
C LEU A 147 -7.57 -2.35 -11.36
N ILE A 148 -8.25 -3.50 -11.49
CA ILE A 148 -7.79 -4.78 -10.94
C ILE A 148 -6.55 -5.23 -11.71
N GLY A 149 -5.54 -5.75 -11.00
CA GLY A 149 -4.25 -6.14 -11.57
C GLY A 149 -3.12 -5.17 -11.26
N GLU A 150 -2.00 -5.33 -11.96
CA GLU A 150 -0.80 -4.51 -11.79
C GLU A 150 -0.76 -3.39 -12.85
N HIS A 151 -0.70 -2.14 -12.39
CA HIS A 151 -0.72 -0.96 -13.26
C HIS A 151 0.18 0.15 -12.73
N ASP A 152 0.61 1.05 -13.60
CA ASP A 152 1.20 2.33 -13.19
C ASP A 152 0.09 3.30 -12.74
N PHE A 153 0.00 3.54 -11.43
CA PHE A 153 -1.03 4.41 -10.84
C PHE A 153 -0.59 5.89 -10.75
N LYS A 154 0.38 6.33 -11.56
CA LYS A 154 0.86 7.72 -11.57
C LYS A 154 -0.26 8.75 -11.74
N SER A 155 -1.28 8.48 -12.56
CA SER A 155 -2.47 9.35 -12.71
C SER A 155 -3.30 9.48 -11.44
N PHE A 156 -3.20 8.49 -10.55
CA PHE A 156 -3.87 8.48 -9.25
C PHE A 156 -2.93 8.89 -8.11
N CYS A 157 -1.82 9.58 -8.42
CA CYS A 157 -0.86 10.04 -7.43
C CYS A 157 -0.77 11.57 -7.40
N THR A 158 -0.63 12.14 -6.21
CA THR A 158 -0.35 13.58 -6.10
C THR A 158 1.14 13.84 -6.37
N VAL A 159 1.46 14.73 -7.30
CA VAL A 159 2.82 14.97 -7.85
C VAL A 159 3.93 15.21 -6.80
N ARG A 160 3.59 15.63 -5.58
CA ARG A 160 4.57 15.92 -4.49
C ARG A 160 5.00 14.68 -3.69
N THR A 161 4.88 13.47 -4.23
CA THR A 161 5.24 12.24 -3.51
C THR A 161 6.71 11.86 -3.60
N GLN A 162 7.24 11.38 -2.48
CA GLN A 162 8.55 10.70 -2.38
C GLN A 162 8.51 9.22 -2.81
N ALA A 163 7.49 8.80 -3.56
CA ALA A 163 7.38 7.40 -3.97
C ALA A 163 8.37 7.13 -5.11
N GLU A 164 9.32 6.23 -4.88
CA GLU A 164 10.33 5.79 -5.88
C GLU A 164 9.71 5.03 -7.06
N GLU A 165 8.49 4.53 -6.88
CA GLU A 165 7.77 3.67 -7.83
C GLU A 165 6.25 3.91 -7.73
N THR A 166 5.58 4.05 -8.87
CA THR A 166 4.13 4.29 -9.00
C THR A 166 3.34 3.06 -9.42
N VAL A 167 4.01 1.97 -9.78
CA VAL A 167 3.35 0.69 -10.06
C VAL A 167 2.83 0.03 -8.78
N ARG A 168 1.56 -0.34 -8.76
CA ARG A 168 0.92 -1.07 -7.66
C ARG A 168 0.03 -2.17 -8.20
N THR A 169 -0.38 -3.08 -7.32
CA THR A 169 -1.30 -4.16 -7.65
C THR A 169 -2.56 -4.00 -6.83
N ILE A 170 -3.71 -3.93 -7.49
CA ILE A 170 -5.02 -4.03 -6.84
C ILE A 170 -5.51 -5.47 -7.01
N TYR A 171 -5.71 -6.14 -5.89
CA TYR A 171 -6.19 -7.52 -5.86
C TYR A 171 -7.72 -7.59 -5.96
N SER A 172 -8.42 -6.62 -5.33
CA SER A 172 -9.87 -6.49 -5.44
C SER A 172 -10.31 -5.04 -5.30
N LEU A 173 -11.41 -4.71 -5.98
CA LEU A 173 -12.09 -3.42 -5.89
C LEU A 173 -13.59 -3.63 -6.02
N ASP A 174 -14.28 -3.69 -4.88
CA ASP A 174 -15.70 -3.97 -4.79
C ASP A 174 -16.48 -2.69 -4.48
N ILE A 175 -17.58 -2.47 -5.21
CA ILE A 175 -18.49 -1.36 -4.96
C ILE A 175 -19.87 -1.92 -4.67
N THR A 176 -20.36 -1.64 -3.47
CA THR A 176 -21.68 -2.11 -3.01
C THR A 176 -22.52 -0.95 -2.52
N LYS A 177 -23.85 -1.10 -2.58
CA LYS A 177 -24.80 -0.12 -2.04
C LYS A 177 -25.77 -0.81 -1.09
N VAL A 178 -25.86 -0.31 0.13
CA VAL A 178 -26.86 -0.73 1.12
C VAL A 178 -27.63 0.51 1.55
N ASN A 179 -28.93 0.56 1.24
CA ASN A 179 -29.74 1.76 1.37
C ASN A 179 -29.09 2.94 0.63
N ASP A 180 -28.85 4.07 1.32
CA ASP A 180 -28.21 5.25 0.75
C ASP A 180 -26.68 5.18 0.78
N LEU A 181 -26.07 4.18 1.42
CA LEU A 181 -24.62 4.13 1.64
C LEU A 181 -23.95 3.29 0.57
N ILE A 182 -23.08 3.91 -0.23
CA ILE A 182 -22.19 3.24 -1.16
C ILE A 182 -20.84 3.01 -0.48
N THR A 183 -20.33 1.79 -0.52
CA THR A 183 -19.02 1.41 0.00
C THR A 183 -18.14 0.95 -1.14
N ILE A 184 -17.00 1.62 -1.31
CA ILE A 184 -15.91 1.22 -2.20
C ILE A 184 -14.87 0.54 -1.32
N ARG A 185 -14.68 -0.77 -1.45
CA ARG A 185 -13.64 -1.52 -0.74
C ARG A 185 -12.54 -1.90 -1.72
N ILE A 186 -11.30 -1.56 -1.40
CA ILE A 186 -10.14 -1.76 -2.25
C ILE A 186 -9.03 -2.46 -1.47
N SER A 187 -8.51 -3.56 -2.04
CA SER A 187 -7.40 -4.33 -1.46
C SER A 187 -6.24 -4.38 -2.45
N GLY A 188 -5.02 -4.13 -1.99
CA GLY A 188 -3.85 -4.09 -2.86
C GLY A 188 -2.52 -4.20 -2.13
N SER A 189 -1.42 -4.29 -2.88
CA SER A 189 -0.05 -4.39 -2.36
C SER A 189 0.43 -3.13 -1.65
N GLY A 190 -0.22 -2.00 -1.93
CA GLY A 190 0.03 -0.71 -1.31
C GLY A 190 -0.61 0.40 -2.12
N PHE A 191 -0.68 1.60 -1.54
CA PHE A 191 -1.33 2.74 -2.19
C PHE A 191 -0.42 3.96 -2.18
N LEU A 192 -0.46 4.73 -3.27
CA LEU A 192 0.22 6.00 -3.37
C LEU A 192 -0.52 7.08 -2.57
N TYR A 193 0.15 8.21 -2.32
CA TYR A 193 -0.46 9.32 -1.60
C TYR A 193 -1.72 9.83 -2.31
N ASN A 194 -2.81 9.94 -1.57
CA ASN A 194 -4.17 10.25 -2.05
C ASN A 194 -4.79 9.23 -3.03
N MET A 195 -4.13 8.12 -3.37
CA MET A 195 -4.55 7.22 -4.45
C MET A 195 -5.99 6.74 -4.33
N VAL A 196 -6.37 6.17 -3.19
CA VAL A 196 -7.73 5.66 -2.97
C VAL A 196 -8.78 6.77 -3.09
N ARG A 197 -8.45 7.99 -2.63
CA ARG A 197 -9.34 9.15 -2.70
C ARG A 197 -9.47 9.68 -4.13
N ILE A 198 -8.41 9.63 -4.93
CA ILE A 198 -8.45 10.03 -6.34
C ILE A 198 -9.24 9.01 -7.16
N ILE A 199 -9.04 7.71 -6.91
CA ILE A 199 -9.83 6.63 -7.51
C ILE A 199 -11.32 6.83 -7.18
N ALA A 200 -11.67 6.96 -5.90
CA ALA A 200 -13.04 7.16 -5.48
C ALA A 200 -13.67 8.44 -6.08
N GLY A 201 -12.91 9.54 -6.19
CA GLY A 201 -13.39 10.75 -6.84
C GLY A 201 -13.62 10.59 -8.35
N THR A 202 -12.80 9.79 -9.02
CA THR A 202 -12.96 9.43 -10.44
C THR A 202 -14.20 8.56 -10.64
N LEU A 203 -14.38 7.55 -9.78
CA LEU A 203 -15.58 6.70 -9.77
C LEU A 203 -16.85 7.52 -9.55
N VAL A 204 -16.84 8.52 -8.64
CA VAL A 204 -17.97 9.44 -8.46
C VAL A 204 -18.29 10.20 -9.76
N LYS A 205 -17.29 10.68 -10.49
CA LYS A 205 -17.51 11.36 -11.78
C LYS A 205 -18.13 10.44 -12.83
N ILE A 206 -17.68 9.19 -12.89
CA ILE A 206 -18.25 8.15 -13.77
C ILE A 206 -19.69 7.82 -13.35
N GLY A 207 -19.94 7.62 -12.05
CA GLY A 207 -21.28 7.36 -11.51
C GLY A 207 -22.26 8.51 -11.75
N MET A 208 -21.78 9.75 -11.79
CA MET A 208 -22.56 10.93 -12.18
C MET A 208 -22.83 11.01 -13.70
N GLY A 209 -22.21 10.16 -14.51
CA GLY A 209 -22.28 10.21 -15.97
C GLY A 209 -21.41 11.30 -16.62
N VAL A 210 -20.46 11.88 -15.90
CA VAL A 210 -19.53 12.88 -16.46
C VAL A 210 -18.53 12.23 -17.43
N TYR A 211 -18.13 10.99 -17.14
CA TYR A 211 -17.26 10.19 -17.97
C TYR A 211 -17.88 8.80 -18.23
N PRO A 212 -17.59 8.18 -19.37
CA PRO A 212 -17.88 6.76 -19.56
C PRO A 212 -16.97 5.88 -18.68
N PRO A 213 -17.36 4.64 -18.33
CA PRO A 213 -16.53 3.74 -17.52
C PRO A 213 -15.13 3.47 -18.10
N GLU A 214 -15.03 3.38 -19.42
CA GLU A 214 -13.80 3.13 -20.18
C GLU A 214 -12.75 4.23 -19.97
N LYS A 215 -13.19 5.44 -19.56
CA LYS A 215 -12.26 6.53 -19.22
C LYS A 215 -11.31 6.15 -18.08
N MET A 216 -11.67 5.18 -17.24
CA MET A 216 -10.79 4.70 -16.18
C MET A 216 -9.50 4.10 -16.73
N GLU A 217 -9.59 3.30 -17.79
CA GLU A 217 -8.43 2.71 -18.45
C GLU A 217 -7.60 3.79 -19.13
N GLU A 218 -8.24 4.72 -19.87
CA GLU A 218 -7.53 5.86 -20.47
C GLU A 218 -6.74 6.67 -19.43
N ILE A 219 -7.30 6.89 -18.24
CA ILE A 219 -6.62 7.63 -17.17
C ILE A 219 -5.36 6.88 -16.70
N LEU A 220 -5.37 5.55 -16.59
CA LEU A 220 -4.17 4.78 -16.25
C LEU A 220 -3.05 5.05 -17.28
N GLU A 221 -3.40 5.03 -18.56
CA GLU A 221 -2.48 5.22 -19.67
C GLU A 221 -1.91 6.63 -19.78
N GLU A 222 -2.71 7.64 -19.45
CA GLU A 222 -2.27 9.02 -19.52
C GLU A 222 -1.11 9.33 -18.57
N LYS A 223 -0.89 8.50 -17.52
CA LYS A 223 0.16 8.66 -16.50
C LYS A 223 0.28 10.11 -15.98
N ASN A 224 -0.86 10.81 -15.92
CA ASN A 224 -0.99 12.23 -15.65
C ASN A 224 -2.10 12.48 -14.63
N ARG A 225 -1.73 13.06 -13.48
CA ARG A 225 -2.67 13.36 -12.40
C ARG A 225 -3.85 14.23 -12.85
N ALA A 226 -3.66 15.13 -13.81
CA ALA A 226 -4.74 16.00 -14.28
C ALA A 226 -5.88 15.26 -15.00
N ALA A 227 -5.61 14.05 -15.51
CA ALA A 227 -6.60 13.20 -16.18
C ALA A 227 -7.64 12.62 -15.22
N ALA A 228 -7.20 12.34 -13.98
CA ALA A 228 -8.03 11.71 -12.96
C ALA A 228 -9.00 12.70 -12.29
N GLY A 229 -10.03 12.15 -11.66
CA GLY A 229 -11.02 12.90 -10.90
C GLY A 229 -10.43 13.69 -9.71
N PRO A 230 -11.29 14.46 -9.03
CA PRO A 230 -10.86 15.23 -7.87
C PRO A 230 -10.42 14.31 -6.72
N THR A 231 -9.48 14.78 -5.90
CA THR A 231 -9.22 14.12 -4.62
C THR A 231 -10.38 14.43 -3.67
N ILE A 232 -11.23 13.45 -3.38
CA ILE A 232 -12.38 13.67 -2.48
C ILE A 232 -11.95 13.69 -0.99
N PRO A 233 -12.78 14.22 -0.07
CA PRO A 233 -12.41 14.43 1.33
C PRO A 233 -11.92 13.17 2.07
N ALA A 234 -11.04 13.34 3.05
CA ALA A 234 -10.42 12.24 3.80
C ALA A 234 -11.42 11.47 4.70
N ARG A 235 -12.42 12.15 5.26
CA ARG A 235 -13.42 11.61 6.21
C ARG A 235 -14.25 10.42 5.70
N GLY A 236 -14.26 10.18 4.40
CA GLY A 236 -14.90 8.98 3.84
C GLY A 236 -14.00 7.75 3.87
N LEU A 237 -12.68 7.93 4.02
CA LEU A 237 -11.67 6.89 3.91
C LEU A 237 -11.31 6.29 5.26
N THR A 238 -11.32 4.96 5.33
CA THR A 238 -10.88 4.19 6.50
C THR A 238 -9.89 3.11 6.06
N LEU A 239 -8.71 3.03 6.69
CA LEU A 239 -7.84 1.86 6.60
C LEU A 239 -8.45 0.72 7.42
N VAL A 240 -8.92 -0.33 6.76
CA VAL A 240 -9.64 -1.43 7.40
C VAL A 240 -8.67 -2.44 8.00
N SER A 241 -7.74 -2.97 7.18
CA SER A 241 -6.80 -4.00 7.59
C SER A 241 -5.45 -3.90 6.90
N LEU A 242 -4.44 -4.45 7.56
CA LEU A 242 -3.12 -4.78 7.04
C LEU A 242 -2.89 -6.27 7.31
N GLU A 243 -2.89 -7.08 6.26
CA GLU A 243 -2.75 -8.52 6.33
C GLU A 243 -1.35 -8.91 5.85
N TYR A 244 -0.50 -9.30 6.79
CA TYR A 244 0.89 -9.66 6.49
C TYR A 244 0.99 -11.10 5.99
N GLU A 245 1.82 -11.29 4.98
CA GLU A 245 2.18 -12.61 4.46
C GLU A 245 2.87 -13.43 5.56
N LYS A 246 2.39 -14.66 5.79
CA LYS A 246 2.96 -15.57 6.81
C LYS A 246 4.06 -16.45 6.23
N GLU A 247 3.91 -16.85 4.98
CA GLU A 247 4.83 -17.71 4.23
C GLU A 247 5.07 -17.07 2.88
N LEU A 248 6.33 -17.04 2.45
CA LEU A 248 6.70 -16.42 1.18
C LEU A 248 6.01 -17.14 0.01
N ALA A 249 5.27 -16.39 -0.80
CA ALA A 249 4.70 -16.93 -2.03
C ALA A 249 5.79 -17.54 -2.94
N PRO A 250 5.63 -18.79 -3.40
CA PRO A 250 6.64 -19.46 -4.23
C PRO A 250 6.83 -18.77 -5.58
N TYR A 251 5.81 -18.07 -6.05
CA TYR A 251 5.82 -17.32 -7.30
C TYR A 251 5.20 -15.94 -7.09
N LEU A 252 5.74 -14.95 -7.78
CA LEU A 252 5.05 -13.68 -8.06
C LEU A 252 4.91 -13.52 -9.56
N GLU A 253 3.73 -13.14 -10.02
CA GLU A 253 3.43 -12.91 -11.42
C GLU A 253 2.80 -11.53 -11.57
N GLY A 254 3.30 -10.77 -12.54
CA GLY A 254 2.74 -9.47 -12.92
C GLY A 254 2.45 -9.50 -14.41
N GLU A 255 1.19 -9.30 -14.78
CA GLU A 255 0.74 -9.28 -16.16
C GLU A 255 -0.22 -8.12 -16.39
N ASN A 256 0.06 -7.34 -17.43
CA ASN A 256 -0.86 -6.36 -18.01
C ASN A 256 -0.54 -6.21 -19.50
N LYS A 257 -1.11 -5.20 -20.16
CA LYS A 257 -0.89 -5.00 -21.60
C LYS A 257 0.54 -4.61 -21.98
N HIS A 258 1.36 -4.11 -21.05
CA HIS A 258 2.72 -3.65 -21.32
C HIS A 258 3.79 -4.68 -20.92
N TRP A 259 3.55 -5.47 -19.88
CA TRP A 259 4.50 -6.47 -19.41
C TRP A 259 3.85 -7.76 -18.91
N HIS A 260 4.64 -8.82 -18.89
CA HIS A 260 4.36 -10.10 -18.28
C HIS A 260 5.67 -10.71 -17.76
N TYR A 261 5.75 -10.93 -16.46
CA TYR A 261 6.89 -11.55 -15.81
C TYR A 261 6.46 -12.59 -14.78
N VAL A 262 7.37 -13.52 -14.50
CA VAL A 262 7.25 -14.48 -13.39
C VAL A 262 8.54 -14.49 -12.58
N LEU A 263 8.43 -14.30 -11.27
CA LEU A 263 9.49 -14.45 -10.30
C LEU A 263 9.29 -15.74 -9.50
N ASP A 264 10.19 -16.70 -9.68
CA ASP A 264 10.26 -17.93 -8.87
C ASP A 264 11.14 -17.69 -7.63
N GLN A 265 10.55 -17.88 -6.46
CA GLN A 265 11.15 -17.63 -5.15
C GLN A 265 11.30 -18.91 -4.32
N ARG A 266 11.02 -20.10 -4.87
CA ARG A 266 11.05 -21.36 -4.11
C ARG A 266 12.41 -21.65 -3.47
N ASN A 267 13.49 -21.19 -4.12
CA ASN A 267 14.86 -21.36 -3.65
C ASN A 267 15.33 -20.27 -2.67
N VAL A 268 14.50 -19.25 -2.39
CA VAL A 268 14.89 -18.13 -1.51
C VAL A 268 15.13 -18.59 -0.07
N PRO A 269 14.24 -19.36 0.58
CA PRO A 269 14.44 -19.75 1.98
C PRO A 269 15.69 -20.62 2.22
N GLU A 270 16.00 -21.52 1.28
CA GLU A 270 17.09 -22.49 1.45
C GLU A 270 18.43 -22.03 0.84
N LYS A 271 18.38 -21.50 -0.40
CA LYS A 271 19.59 -21.16 -1.18
C LYS A 271 19.81 -19.66 -1.29
N GLY A 272 18.78 -18.85 -1.02
CA GLY A 272 18.84 -17.41 -1.21
C GLY A 272 18.84 -16.98 -2.68
N SER A 273 18.36 -17.81 -3.60
CA SER A 273 18.34 -17.52 -5.04
C SER A 273 16.90 -17.32 -5.52
N ALA A 274 16.66 -16.27 -6.29
CA ALA A 274 15.40 -16.04 -6.99
C ALA A 274 15.62 -15.98 -8.52
N TYR A 275 14.60 -16.34 -9.29
CA TYR A 275 14.68 -16.46 -10.75
C TYR A 275 13.56 -15.67 -11.40
N LEU A 276 13.90 -14.58 -12.07
CA LEU A 276 12.99 -13.71 -12.80
C LEU A 276 13.00 -14.05 -14.29
N THR A 277 11.85 -14.46 -14.83
CA THR A 277 11.64 -14.61 -16.27
C THR A 277 10.76 -13.48 -16.78
N ILE A 278 11.25 -12.73 -17.76
CA ILE A 278 10.44 -11.76 -18.53
C ILE A 278 9.85 -12.50 -19.72
N GLN A 279 8.52 -12.68 -19.75
CA GLN A 279 7.83 -13.35 -20.86
C GLN A 279 7.56 -12.37 -22.01
N ARG A 280 7.17 -11.14 -21.66
CA ARG A 280 6.96 -10.03 -22.59
C ARG A 280 7.14 -8.72 -21.83
N CYS A 281 7.77 -7.73 -22.44
CA CYS A 281 7.84 -6.38 -21.90
C CYS A 281 8.04 -5.38 -23.01
N GLU A 282 7.32 -4.26 -22.96
CA GLU A 282 7.64 -3.10 -23.79
C GLU A 282 9.03 -2.56 -23.40
N PRO A 283 9.87 -2.15 -24.37
CA PRO A 283 11.23 -1.69 -24.10
C PRO A 283 11.31 -0.55 -23.08
N GLU A 284 10.33 0.37 -23.09
CA GLU A 284 10.27 1.52 -22.20
C GLU A 284 9.94 1.14 -20.74
N GLU A 285 9.34 -0.03 -20.51
CA GLU A 285 8.92 -0.52 -19.20
C GLU A 285 9.94 -1.47 -18.56
N LEU A 286 10.84 -2.04 -19.37
CA LEU A 286 11.75 -3.12 -18.96
C LEU A 286 12.62 -2.74 -17.76
N ASP A 287 13.23 -1.56 -17.78
CA ASP A 287 14.07 -1.06 -16.69
C ASP A 287 13.28 -0.98 -15.37
N GLY A 288 12.07 -0.42 -15.42
CA GLY A 288 11.18 -0.30 -14.27
C GLY A 288 10.74 -1.65 -13.71
N VAL A 289 10.39 -2.60 -14.58
CA VAL A 289 10.04 -3.97 -14.20
C VAL A 289 11.22 -4.67 -13.53
N LEU A 290 12.39 -4.68 -14.17
CA LEU A 290 13.59 -5.33 -13.61
C LEU A 290 13.94 -4.74 -12.24
N ARG A 291 14.07 -3.41 -12.14
CA ARG A 291 14.37 -2.71 -10.89
C ARG A 291 13.38 -3.09 -9.79
N ARG A 292 12.08 -3.00 -10.06
CA ARG A 292 11.02 -3.27 -9.08
C ARG A 292 11.02 -4.72 -8.60
N VAL A 293 11.06 -5.67 -9.52
CA VAL A 293 10.91 -7.10 -9.21
C VAL A 293 12.17 -7.67 -8.57
N ILE A 294 13.36 -7.25 -9.02
CA ILE A 294 14.64 -7.60 -8.38
C ILE A 294 14.66 -7.06 -6.94
N HIS A 295 14.28 -5.81 -6.73
CA HIS A 295 14.26 -5.22 -5.39
C HIS A 295 13.24 -5.93 -4.47
N GLN A 296 12.09 -6.35 -5.01
CA GLN A 296 11.13 -7.16 -4.28
C GLN A 296 11.70 -8.52 -3.88
N ALA A 297 12.44 -9.20 -4.76
CA ALA A 297 13.09 -10.47 -4.46
C ALA A 297 14.10 -10.34 -3.30
N TYR A 298 14.93 -9.28 -3.33
CA TYR A 298 15.85 -8.99 -2.23
C TYR A 298 15.12 -8.70 -0.90
N ARG A 299 14.02 -7.94 -0.93
CA ARG A 299 13.18 -7.71 0.26
C ARG A 299 12.59 -9.01 0.82
N ASN A 300 12.29 -9.96 -0.06
CA ASN A 300 11.80 -11.29 0.30
C ASN A 300 12.90 -12.23 0.81
N GLY A 301 14.16 -11.78 0.86
CA GLY A 301 15.28 -12.52 1.43
C GLY A 301 16.22 -13.16 0.41
N ALA A 302 16.03 -12.89 -0.89
CA ALA A 302 17.00 -13.32 -1.90
C ALA A 302 18.37 -12.65 -1.63
N LYS A 303 19.44 -13.41 -1.84
CA LYS A 303 20.83 -12.96 -1.87
C LYS A 303 21.33 -12.77 -3.30
N GLN A 304 20.77 -13.55 -4.22
CA GLN A 304 21.06 -13.48 -5.65
C GLN A 304 19.75 -13.53 -6.43
N VAL A 305 19.68 -12.73 -7.48
CA VAL A 305 18.55 -12.72 -8.40
C VAL A 305 19.09 -12.97 -9.80
N PHE A 306 18.63 -14.06 -10.39
CA PHE A 306 18.94 -14.41 -11.76
C PHE A 306 17.80 -13.94 -12.64
N VAL A 307 18.13 -13.29 -13.74
CA VAL A 307 17.19 -12.76 -14.71
C VAL A 307 17.42 -13.49 -16.02
N ARG A 308 16.34 -13.95 -16.64
CA ARG A 308 16.33 -14.44 -18.01
C ARG A 308 15.33 -13.62 -18.79
N ASP A 309 15.82 -12.98 -19.82
CA ASP A 309 15.06 -12.13 -20.72
C ASP A 309 15.31 -12.57 -22.15
N THR A 310 14.30 -12.45 -23.01
CA THR A 310 14.50 -12.50 -24.46
C THR A 310 15.11 -11.20 -25.03
N PHE A 311 15.22 -10.13 -24.23
CA PHE A 311 15.63 -8.78 -24.66
C PHE A 311 16.87 -8.18 -23.96
N GLY A 312 17.41 -8.82 -22.91
CA GLY A 312 18.53 -8.29 -22.12
C GLY A 312 19.89 -8.79 -22.59
N GLU A 313 20.79 -7.87 -22.97
CA GLU A 313 22.19 -8.19 -23.29
C GLU A 313 23.09 -8.15 -22.05
N GLU A 314 24.12 -9.00 -22.02
CA GLU A 314 25.14 -8.98 -20.97
C GLU A 314 25.78 -7.58 -20.84
N GLY A 315 25.89 -7.07 -19.62
CA GLY A 315 26.42 -5.73 -19.33
C GLY A 315 25.39 -4.62 -19.28
N SER A 316 24.12 -4.89 -19.62
CA SER A 316 23.02 -3.91 -19.49
C SER A 316 22.82 -3.47 -18.03
N ILE A 317 22.55 -2.17 -17.83
CA ILE A 317 22.26 -1.56 -16.54
C ILE A 317 20.75 -1.36 -16.42
N CYS A 318 20.18 -1.82 -15.31
CA CYS A 318 18.75 -1.72 -15.00
C CYS A 318 18.56 -1.15 -13.59
N GLY A 319 18.22 0.14 -13.50
CA GLY A 319 18.24 0.91 -12.27
C GLY A 319 19.61 0.88 -11.58
N TYR A 320 19.69 0.15 -10.46
CA TYR A 320 20.91 0.01 -9.64
C TYR A 320 21.68 -1.30 -9.90
N TYR A 321 21.28 -2.08 -10.90
CA TYR A 321 21.79 -3.43 -11.13
C TYR A 321 22.41 -3.55 -12.52
N ARG A 322 23.57 -4.20 -12.61
CA ARG A 322 24.16 -4.61 -13.89
C ARG A 322 23.98 -6.11 -14.08
N LEU A 323 23.50 -6.50 -15.26
CA LEU A 323 23.34 -7.92 -15.62
C LEU A 323 24.69 -8.50 -16.04
N ARG A 324 25.12 -9.57 -15.37
CA ARG A 324 26.41 -10.25 -15.64
C ARG A 324 26.23 -11.75 -15.79
N ARG A 325 26.93 -12.36 -16.74
CA ARG A 325 26.95 -13.82 -16.85
C ARG A 325 27.85 -14.41 -15.76
N GLN A 326 27.38 -15.44 -15.07
CA GLN A 326 28.18 -16.18 -14.11
C GLN A 326 28.67 -17.51 -14.69
N PRO A 327 29.87 -18.00 -14.31
CA PRO A 327 30.40 -19.27 -14.82
C PRO A 327 29.53 -20.49 -14.46
N GLU A 328 28.81 -20.41 -13.35
CA GLU A 328 28.04 -21.53 -12.77
C GLU A 328 26.54 -21.49 -13.12
N THR A 329 26.08 -20.48 -13.86
CA THR A 329 24.67 -20.36 -14.25
C THR A 329 24.37 -21.12 -15.54
N GLU A 330 23.21 -21.78 -15.60
CA GLU A 330 22.69 -22.40 -16.83
C GLU A 330 22.61 -21.39 -17.98
N GLU A 331 22.72 -21.90 -19.20
CA GLU A 331 22.73 -21.09 -20.42
C GLU A 331 21.47 -20.19 -20.51
N GLY A 332 21.67 -18.88 -20.63
CA GLY A 332 20.60 -17.89 -20.76
C GLY A 332 20.22 -17.12 -19.48
N TRP A 333 20.79 -17.45 -18.31
CA TRP A 333 20.60 -16.65 -17.09
C TRP A 333 21.71 -15.63 -16.88
N LEU A 334 21.34 -14.42 -16.46
CA LEU A 334 22.25 -13.36 -16.04
C LEU A 334 21.98 -13.01 -14.57
N GLU A 335 23.03 -12.82 -13.77
CA GLU A 335 22.88 -12.36 -12.39
C GLU A 335 22.72 -10.83 -12.37
N ALA A 336 21.75 -10.34 -11.60
CA ALA A 336 21.61 -8.93 -11.28
C ALA A 336 22.57 -8.53 -10.16
N VAL A 337 23.66 -7.85 -10.51
CA VAL A 337 24.67 -7.40 -9.54
C VAL A 337 24.43 -5.94 -9.17
N TYR A 338 24.23 -5.66 -7.89
CA TYR A 338 24.04 -4.29 -7.41
C TYR A 338 25.32 -3.45 -7.59
N GLU A 339 25.23 -2.32 -8.28
CA GLU A 339 26.35 -1.41 -8.53
C GLU A 339 26.25 -0.06 -7.79
N GLY A 340 25.20 0.12 -6.99
CA GLY A 340 24.96 1.37 -6.26
C GLY A 340 24.09 2.37 -7.02
N GLU A 341 23.79 3.50 -6.38
CA GLU A 341 23.12 4.62 -7.04
C GLU A 341 24.09 5.24 -8.05
N HIS A 342 23.87 5.03 -9.35
CA HIS A 342 24.50 5.88 -10.36
C HIS A 342 24.01 7.31 -10.11
N GLN A 343 24.94 8.19 -9.68
CA GLN A 343 24.70 9.61 -9.38
C GLN A 343 24.11 10.36 -10.56
#